data_AF-V9LJ76-F1
#
_entry.id   AF-V9LJ76-F1
#
_cell.length_a   1.000
_cell.length_b   1.000
_cell.length_c   1.000
_cell.angle_alpha   90.00
_cell.angle_beta   90.00
_cell.angle_gamma   90.00
#
_symmetry.space_group_name_H-M   'P 1'
#
loop_
_entity.id
_entity.type
_entity.pdbx_description
1 polymer ?
#
loop_
_entity_poly.entity_id
_entity_poly.type
_entity_poly.pdbx_seq_one_letter_code
_entity_poly.pdbx_strand_id
1 'polypeptide(L)'
;EAALRTSLMKLNEMTDTPNLCGVTEGQLRDISPTGKFSYNVDLAFSVRETVCSKNSGLEFDNPTCHFRHAQAAEKGVCKSRVKYLAGKVVGVDVECQGLRKVKSNSDSLESNESWIKMYTKSRKAKSRETESREDHSRDIESREAESSEDHSRDIEP
;
A
#
# COMPACT_ATOMS: atom_id res chain seq x y z
N GLU A 1 -2.98 5.14 18.89
CA GLU A 1 -1.52 5.08 18.69
C GLU A 1 -0.85 3.97 19.52
N ALA A 2 -0.95 3.97 20.85
CA ALA A 2 -0.29 2.99 21.73
C ALA A 2 -0.57 1.50 21.38
N ALA A 3 -1.81 1.17 21.00
CA ALA A 3 -2.16 -0.19 20.56
C ALA A 3 -1.33 -0.64 19.35
N LEU A 4 -1.21 0.22 18.33
CA LEU A 4 -0.45 -0.08 17.11
C LEU A 4 1.05 -0.23 17.42
N ARG A 5 1.60 0.66 18.25
CA ARG A 5 3.00 0.59 18.71
C ARG A 5 3.28 -0.74 19.40
N THR A 6 2.39 -1.16 20.30
CA THR A 6 2.53 -2.41 21.05
C THR A 6 2.41 -3.64 20.15
N SER A 7 1.46 -3.62 19.20
CA SER A 7 1.35 -4.69 18.18
C SER A 7 2.60 -4.79 17.32
N LEU A 8 3.21 -3.67 16.94
CA LEU A 8 4.43 -3.65 16.14
C LEU A 8 5.65 -4.12 16.94
N MET A 9 5.76 -3.77 18.22
CA MET A 9 6.77 -4.34 19.13
C MET A 9 6.66 -5.87 19.16
N LYS A 10 5.44 -6.39 19.37
CA LYS A 10 5.23 -7.84 19.42
C LYS A 10 5.55 -8.52 18.09
N LEU A 11 5.20 -7.87 16.98
CA LEU A 11 5.53 -8.37 15.64
C LEU A 11 7.04 -8.50 15.45
N ASN A 12 7.80 -7.47 15.79
CA ASN A 12 9.25 -7.47 15.63
C ASN A 12 9.94 -8.49 16.54
N GLU A 13 9.33 -8.85 17.67
CA GLU A 13 9.81 -9.93 18.53
C GLU A 13 9.57 -11.33 17.92
N MET A 14 8.40 -11.55 17.28
CA MET A 14 7.99 -12.87 16.81
C MET A 14 8.44 -13.23 15.38
N THR A 15 8.95 -12.28 14.60
CA THR A 15 9.44 -12.52 13.24
C THR A 15 10.93 -12.87 13.21
N ASP A 16 11.33 -13.65 12.22
CA ASP A 16 12.74 -14.02 11.98
C ASP A 16 13.46 -13.03 11.04
N THR A 17 12.86 -11.85 10.82
CA THR A 17 13.46 -10.81 9.99
C THR A 17 14.72 -10.26 10.66
N PRO A 18 15.84 -10.05 9.92
CA PRO A 18 17.07 -9.51 10.50
C PRO A 18 16.91 -8.05 10.95
N ASN A 19 15.99 -7.34 10.29
CA ASN A 19 15.70 -5.94 10.54
C ASN A 19 14.32 -5.74 11.16
N LEU A 20 14.16 -4.58 11.78
CA LEU A 20 12.89 -4.11 12.30
C LEU A 20 11.93 -3.79 11.15
N CYS A 21 10.66 -4.14 11.35
CA CYS A 21 9.56 -3.71 10.52
C CYS A 21 8.95 -2.43 11.09
N GLY A 22 8.59 -1.51 10.19
CA GLY A 22 7.79 -0.32 10.48
C GLY A 22 6.41 -0.41 9.84
N VAL A 23 5.44 0.32 10.39
CA VAL A 23 4.07 0.40 9.80
C VAL A 23 4.08 1.36 8.62
N THR A 24 3.56 0.91 7.48
CA THR A 24 3.32 1.77 6.31
C THR A 24 1.90 2.30 6.26
N GLU A 25 0.93 1.54 6.77
CA GLU A 25 -0.49 1.90 6.81
C GLU A 25 -1.15 1.20 7.99
N GLY A 26 -2.03 1.88 8.72
CA GLY A 26 -2.75 1.31 9.85
C GLY A 26 -4.19 1.76 9.89
N GLN A 27 -5.09 0.85 10.26
CA GLN A 27 -6.51 1.09 10.36
C GLN A 27 -7.08 0.46 11.64
N LEU A 28 -7.82 1.26 12.40
CA LEU A 28 -8.67 0.77 13.49
C LEU A 28 -9.83 -0.02 12.90
N ARG A 29 -10.02 -1.26 13.36
CA ARG A 29 -11.12 -2.13 12.92
C ARG A 29 -12.28 -2.08 13.90
N ASP A 30 -12.00 -2.26 15.18
CA ASP A 30 -13.02 -2.30 16.21
C ASP A 30 -12.46 -1.90 17.58
N ILE A 31 -13.34 -1.39 18.43
CA ILE A 31 -13.10 -1.25 19.86
C ILE A 31 -14.30 -1.88 20.59
N SER A 32 -14.09 -3.07 21.14
CA SER A 32 -15.15 -3.85 21.79
C SER A 32 -14.94 -3.91 23.31
N PRO A 33 -15.91 -3.46 24.12
CA PRO A 33 -15.89 -3.67 25.57
C PRO A 33 -15.91 -5.17 25.91
N THR A 34 -15.11 -5.59 26.88
CA THR A 34 -15.06 -6.99 27.35
C THR A 34 -15.47 -7.17 28.81
N GLY A 35 -15.71 -6.07 29.52
CA GLY A 35 -16.01 -6.09 30.94
C GLY A 35 -15.85 -4.71 31.57
N LYS A 36 -15.90 -4.68 32.91
CA LYS A 36 -15.76 -3.43 33.67
C LYS A 36 -14.32 -2.94 33.57
N PHE A 37 -14.12 -1.79 32.93
CA PHE A 37 -12.80 -1.20 32.64
C PHE A 37 -11.93 -2.02 31.67
N SER A 38 -12.49 -3.00 30.96
CA SER A 38 -11.75 -3.79 29.99
C SER A 38 -12.34 -3.67 28.59
N TYR A 39 -11.47 -3.59 27.60
CA TYR A 39 -11.85 -3.49 26.20
C TYR A 39 -10.75 -4.07 25.31
N ASN A 40 -11.14 -4.49 24.11
CA ASN A 40 -10.23 -4.90 23.06
C ASN A 40 -10.12 -3.79 22.02
N VAL A 41 -8.95 -3.68 21.41
CA VAL A 41 -8.72 -2.85 20.24
C VAL A 41 -8.22 -3.74 19.12
N ASP A 42 -9.04 -3.90 18.08
CA ASP A 42 -8.69 -4.66 16.89
C ASP A 42 -8.15 -3.73 15.80
N LEU A 43 -6.99 -4.05 15.26
CA LEU A 43 -6.29 -3.28 14.24
C LEU A 43 -5.99 -4.15 13.03
N ALA A 44 -5.96 -3.51 11.85
CA ALA A 44 -5.29 -4.06 10.68
C ALA A 44 -4.23 -3.07 10.21
N PHE A 45 -3.04 -3.56 9.87
CA PHE A 45 -1.94 -2.71 9.46
C PHE A 45 -1.02 -3.42 8.49
N SER A 46 -0.39 -2.65 7.62
CA SER A 46 0.63 -3.10 6.68
C SER A 46 2.00 -2.68 7.20
N VAL A 47 2.98 -3.56 7.03
CA VAL A 47 4.35 -3.33 7.48
C VAL A 47 5.35 -3.53 6.36
N ARG A 48 6.50 -2.90 6.53
CA ARG A 48 7.66 -3.06 5.66
C ARG A 48 8.94 -3.06 6.48
N GLU A 49 9.88 -3.88 6.06
CA GLU A 49 11.22 -3.94 6.64
C GLU A 49 11.96 -2.60 6.50
N THR A 50 12.66 -2.22 7.56
CA THR A 50 13.49 -1.01 7.66
C THR A 50 14.97 -1.33 7.52
N VAL A 51 15.80 -0.30 7.44
CA VAL A 51 17.27 -0.44 7.43
C VAL A 51 17.85 -0.77 8.81
N CYS A 52 17.07 -0.63 9.89
CA CYS A 52 17.53 -0.85 11.24
C CYS A 52 17.51 -2.33 11.61
N SER A 53 18.68 -2.86 11.98
CA SER A 53 18.78 -4.22 12.53
C SER A 53 18.04 -4.33 13.86
N LYS A 54 17.43 -5.49 14.14
CA LYS A 54 16.83 -5.76 15.47
C LYS A 54 17.85 -5.69 16.61
N ASN A 55 19.14 -5.91 16.32
CA ASN A 55 20.22 -5.89 17.32
C ASN A 55 20.86 -4.50 17.50
N SER A 56 20.36 -3.48 16.80
CA SER A 56 20.94 -2.13 16.84
C SER A 56 20.64 -1.36 18.13
N GLY A 57 19.69 -1.83 18.94
CA GLY A 57 19.17 -1.09 20.09
C GLY A 57 18.27 0.10 19.73
N LEU A 58 18.05 0.35 18.43
CA LEU A 58 17.11 1.35 17.94
C LEU A 58 15.68 0.82 17.99
N GLU A 59 14.72 1.72 18.23
CA GLU A 59 13.30 1.42 18.08
C GLU A 59 12.87 1.59 16.61
N PHE A 60 11.80 0.90 16.20
CA PHE A 60 11.31 0.93 14.82
C PHE A 60 10.74 2.30 14.39
N ASP A 61 10.38 3.15 15.36
CA ASP A 61 9.86 4.50 15.16
C ASP A 61 10.97 5.57 15.18
N ASN A 62 12.24 5.16 15.30
CA ASN A 62 13.37 6.07 15.20
C ASN A 62 13.41 6.71 13.79
N PRO A 63 13.61 8.04 13.69
CA PRO A 63 13.62 8.73 12.41
C PRO A 63 14.69 8.25 11.43
N THR A 64 15.78 7.62 11.91
CA THR A 64 16.83 7.05 11.05
C THR A 64 16.46 5.67 10.48
N CYS A 65 15.40 5.03 11.00
CA CYS A 65 14.93 3.72 10.54
C CYS A 65 14.03 3.83 9.31
N HIS A 66 14.62 4.25 8.20
CA HIS A 66 13.91 4.33 6.92
C HIS A 66 13.55 2.94 6.38
N PHE A 67 12.49 2.88 5.58
CA PHE A 67 12.11 1.66 4.88
C PHE A 67 13.17 1.24 3.86
N ARG A 68 13.44 -0.07 3.77
CA ARG A 68 14.27 -0.60 2.69
C ARG A 68 13.60 -0.41 1.34
N HIS A 69 14.41 -0.32 0.30
CA HIS A 69 13.91 -0.23 -1.08
C HIS A 69 13.07 -1.46 -1.44
N ALA A 70 11.98 -1.22 -2.17
CA ALA A 70 10.85 -2.12 -2.31
C ALA A 70 11.15 -3.50 -2.95
N GLN A 71 12.28 -3.65 -3.65
CA GLN A 71 12.68 -4.90 -4.30
C GLN A 71 13.31 -5.90 -3.32
N ALA A 72 13.87 -5.43 -2.20
CA ALA A 72 14.61 -6.25 -1.24
C ALA A 72 13.99 -6.26 0.17
N ALA A 73 12.90 -5.52 0.38
CA ALA A 73 12.24 -5.38 1.68
C ALA A 73 11.13 -6.43 1.85
N GLU A 74 11.17 -7.18 2.95
CA GLU A 74 10.00 -7.98 3.34
C GLU A 74 8.81 -7.06 3.66
N LYS A 75 7.60 -7.50 3.28
CA LYS A 75 6.35 -6.77 3.49
C LYS A 75 5.33 -7.71 4.10
N GLY A 76 4.54 -7.18 5.02
CA GLY A 76 3.49 -7.96 5.66
C GLY A 76 2.17 -7.22 5.75
N VAL A 77 1.10 -8.00 5.79
CA VAL A 77 -0.23 -7.51 6.17
C VAL A 77 -0.60 -8.22 7.46
N CYS A 78 -1.01 -7.42 8.44
CA CYS A 78 -1.15 -7.83 9.81
C CYS A 78 -2.52 -7.49 10.36
N LYS A 79 -2.98 -8.32 11.29
CA LYS A 79 -4.11 -8.07 12.17
C LYS A 79 -3.62 -8.22 13.61
N SER A 80 -4.14 -7.40 14.50
CA SER A 80 -3.83 -7.55 15.92
C SER A 80 -5.02 -7.25 16.79
N ARG A 81 -5.07 -7.91 17.94
CA ARG A 81 -5.98 -7.61 19.05
C ARG A 81 -5.16 -7.21 20.26
N VAL A 82 -5.40 -6.00 20.77
CA VAL A 82 -4.79 -5.50 22.01
C VAL A 82 -5.83 -5.46 23.10
N LYS A 83 -5.59 -6.20 24.18
CA LYS A 83 -6.46 -6.31 25.35
C LYS A 83 -6.06 -5.26 26.38
N TYR A 84 -7.02 -4.47 26.83
CA TYR A 84 -6.84 -3.46 27.87
C TYR A 84 -7.63 -3.81 29.14
N LEU A 85 -7.06 -3.48 30.30
CA LEU A 85 -7.72 -3.49 31.60
C LEU A 85 -7.31 -2.24 32.38
N ALA A 86 -8.28 -1.45 32.84
CA ALA A 86 -8.07 -0.18 33.54
C ALA A 86 -7.09 0.76 32.79
N GLY A 87 -7.20 0.81 31.46
CA GLY A 87 -6.35 1.63 30.60
C GLY A 87 -4.94 1.09 30.35
N LYS A 88 -4.57 -0.08 30.90
CA LYS A 88 -3.27 -0.72 30.69
C LYS A 88 -3.38 -1.89 29.73
N VAL A 89 -2.36 -2.09 28.89
CA VAL A 89 -2.28 -3.28 28.03
C VAL A 89 -1.99 -4.50 28.90
N VAL A 90 -2.83 -5.53 28.77
CA VAL A 90 -2.69 -6.81 29.49
C VAL A 90 -2.44 -8.00 28.56
N GLY A 91 -2.62 -7.82 27.25
CA GLY A 91 -2.33 -8.86 26.28
C GLY A 91 -2.34 -8.32 24.85
N VAL A 92 -1.53 -8.93 23.99
CA VAL A 92 -1.40 -8.56 22.58
C VAL A 92 -1.28 -9.83 21.76
N ASP A 93 -2.21 -10.00 20.82
CA ASP A 93 -2.22 -11.09 19.85
C ASP A 93 -2.00 -10.48 18.47
N VAL A 94 -1.01 -10.98 17.71
CA VAL A 94 -0.66 -10.49 16.37
C VAL A 94 -0.59 -11.65 15.40
N GLU A 95 -1.25 -11.48 14.27
CA GLU A 95 -1.17 -12.39 13.13
C GLU A 95 -0.72 -11.59 11.90
N CYS A 96 0.37 -12.02 11.28
CA CYS A 96 0.90 -11.40 10.08
C CYS A 96 1.17 -12.45 9.01
N GLN A 97 0.88 -12.05 7.77
CA GLN A 97 1.17 -12.79 6.56
C GLN A 97 2.27 -12.07 5.78
N GLY A 98 3.08 -12.81 5.03
CA GLY A 98 4.16 -12.27 4.18
C GLY A 98 5.49 -12.04 4.90
N LEU A 99 5.56 -12.22 6.22
CA LEU A 99 6.80 -12.19 7.00
C LEU A 99 7.17 -13.59 7.49
N ARG A 100 8.48 -13.89 7.51
CA ARG A 100 8.97 -15.12 8.14
C ARG A 100 8.81 -15.03 9.66
N LYS A 101 8.10 -15.99 10.25
CA LYS A 101 7.95 -16.13 11.70
C LYS A 101 9.15 -16.89 12.25
N VAL A 102 9.58 -16.58 13.48
CA VAL A 102 10.51 -17.44 14.21
C VAL A 102 9.88 -18.83 14.28
N LYS A 103 10.64 -19.88 13.97
CA LYS A 103 10.18 -21.26 14.11
C LYS A 103 9.95 -21.55 15.59
N SER A 104 8.74 -21.31 16.05
CA SER A 104 8.20 -21.95 17.25
C SER A 104 7.98 -23.43 16.91
N ASN A 105 8.28 -24.35 17.83
CA ASN A 105 8.00 -25.80 17.68
C ASN A 105 6.48 -26.11 17.73
N SER A 106 5.68 -25.35 17.00
CA SER A 106 4.23 -25.50 16.87
C SER A 106 3.89 -25.28 15.40
N ASP A 107 3.94 -26.36 14.63
CA ASP A 107 3.63 -26.39 13.21
C ASP A 107 2.19 -25.92 12.94
N SER A 108 2.05 -24.82 12.19
CA SER A 108 0.87 -24.56 11.39
C SER A 108 1.30 -23.83 10.13
N LEU A 109 1.49 -24.62 9.07
CA LEU A 109 1.76 -24.16 7.72
C LEU A 109 0.41 -23.91 7.04
N GLU A 110 -0.01 -22.65 6.94
CA GLU A 110 -1.10 -22.26 6.04
C GLU A 110 -0.54 -21.36 4.93
N SER A 111 -0.14 -22.00 3.83
CA SER A 111 0.18 -21.34 2.56
C SER A 111 -1.13 -20.93 1.87
N ASN A 112 -1.33 -19.64 1.60
CA ASN A 112 -2.44 -19.21 0.75
C ASN A 112 -1.97 -18.22 -0.33
N GLU A 113 -1.85 -18.72 -1.55
CA GLU A 113 -1.30 -18.04 -2.73
C GLU A 113 -2.40 -17.42 -3.62
N SER A 114 -3.46 -16.82 -3.04
CA SER A 114 -4.66 -16.47 -3.83
C SER A 114 -4.88 -14.98 -4.15
N TRP A 115 -4.15 -14.04 -3.55
CA TRP A 115 -4.58 -12.61 -3.62
C TRP A 115 -3.88 -11.72 -4.66
N ILE A 116 -2.82 -12.18 -5.34
CA ILE A 116 -2.08 -11.36 -6.33
C ILE A 116 -2.94 -10.99 -7.56
N LYS A 117 -4.06 -11.68 -7.80
CA LYS A 117 -4.91 -11.45 -8.98
C LYS A 117 -5.83 -10.22 -8.90
N MET A 118 -6.01 -9.58 -7.73
CA MET A 118 -6.97 -8.47 -7.60
C MET A 118 -6.41 -7.10 -8.00
N TYR A 119 -5.09 -6.88 -7.89
CA TYR A 119 -4.50 -5.55 -8.06
C TYR A 119 -4.01 -5.24 -9.49
N THR A 120 -4.10 -6.18 -10.43
CA THR A 120 -3.59 -5.98 -11.81
C THR A 120 -4.69 -5.67 -12.84
N LYS A 121 -5.98 -5.66 -12.48
CA LYS A 121 -7.08 -5.47 -13.46
C LYS A 121 -7.52 -4.01 -13.73
N SER A 122 -7.00 -3.01 -13.02
CA SER A 122 -7.53 -1.63 -13.11
C SER A 122 -6.79 -0.69 -14.07
N ARG A 123 -5.94 -1.19 -14.97
CA ARG A 123 -5.26 -0.34 -15.99
C ARG A 123 -5.32 -0.95 -17.39
N LYS A 124 -6.52 -1.05 -17.99
CA LYS A 124 -6.65 -1.03 -19.46
C LYS A 124 -8.08 -0.70 -19.91
N ALA A 125 -8.41 0.59 -19.93
CA ALA A 125 -9.55 1.11 -20.69
C ALA A 125 -9.29 2.58 -21.05
N LYS A 126 -8.37 2.82 -21.99
CA LYS A 126 -8.38 4.03 -22.82
C LYS A 126 -7.54 3.81 -24.09
N SER A 127 -8.21 3.40 -25.16
CA SER A 127 -7.79 3.65 -26.54
C SER A 127 -9.07 3.72 -27.37
N ARG A 128 -9.36 4.93 -27.85
CA ARG A 128 -10.28 5.20 -28.96
C ARG A 128 -9.82 4.39 -30.17
N GLU A 129 -10.73 3.93 -31.02
CA GLU A 129 -10.98 4.44 -32.38
C GLU A 129 -12.29 3.81 -32.89
N THR A 130 -13.18 4.66 -33.40
CA THR A 130 -14.46 4.30 -34.01
C THR A 130 -14.26 4.23 -35.52
N GLU A 131 -14.36 3.04 -36.10
CA GLU A 131 -14.40 2.81 -37.53
C GLU A 131 -15.81 2.33 -37.91
N SER A 132 -16.46 3.01 -38.87
CA SER A 132 -17.54 2.44 -39.67
C SER A 132 -17.82 3.28 -40.94
N ARG A 133 -17.41 2.70 -42.08
CA ARG A 133 -18.15 2.51 -43.34
C ARG A 133 -18.38 3.67 -44.34
N GLU A 134 -17.59 3.58 -45.42
CA GLU A 134 -17.95 3.35 -46.84
C GLU A 134 -18.87 4.30 -47.66
N ASP A 135 -18.30 4.69 -48.81
CA ASP A 135 -18.87 4.75 -50.18
C ASP A 135 -19.57 6.04 -50.67
N HIS A 136 -18.88 6.81 -51.54
CA HIS A 136 -19.27 6.97 -52.95
C HIS A 136 -18.30 7.83 -53.77
N SER A 137 -18.21 7.48 -55.06
CA SER A 137 -17.21 7.91 -56.04
C SER A 137 -17.56 9.21 -56.79
N ARG A 138 -16.50 9.77 -57.40
CA ARG A 138 -16.41 10.60 -58.62
C ARG A 138 -16.54 12.13 -58.54
N ASP A 139 -15.42 12.74 -58.94
CA ASP A 139 -15.22 13.83 -59.91
C ASP A 139 -16.11 15.08 -59.81
N ILE A 140 -15.51 16.26 -59.58
CA ILE A 140 -15.64 17.49 -60.39
C ILE A 140 -14.43 18.42 -60.12
N GLU A 141 -13.56 18.49 -61.12
CA GLU A 141 -13.11 19.71 -61.83
C GLU A 141 -12.52 20.92 -61.05
N SER A 142 -11.19 21.05 -61.20
CA SER A 142 -10.46 22.24 -61.70
C SER A 142 -10.36 23.54 -60.88
N ARG A 143 -9.08 23.95 -60.73
CA ARG A 143 -8.55 25.32 -61.02
C ARG A 143 -8.92 26.41 -60.00
N GLU A 144 -8.05 27.30 -59.51
CA GLU A 144 -6.73 27.79 -59.94
C GLU A 144 -5.84 28.11 -58.73
N ALA A 145 -4.54 27.98 -58.94
CA ALA A 145 -3.53 28.60 -58.11
C ALA A 145 -3.34 30.03 -58.61
N GLU A 146 -3.39 31.03 -57.73
CA GLU A 146 -2.60 32.25 -57.91
C GLU A 146 -2.07 32.75 -56.57
N SER A 147 -0.78 33.07 -56.63
CA SER A 147 0.13 33.54 -55.60
C SER A 147 -0.01 35.05 -55.42
N SER A 148 0.11 35.58 -54.21
CA SER A 148 1.14 36.58 -53.85
C SER A 148 0.90 37.23 -52.47
N GLU A 149 2.01 37.32 -51.73
CA GLU A 149 2.51 38.35 -50.82
C GLU A 149 1.87 39.75 -51.06
N ASP A 150 1.77 40.74 -50.17
CA ASP A 150 2.62 41.16 -49.05
C ASP A 150 1.95 42.35 -48.30
N HIS A 151 2.32 42.52 -47.04
CA HIS A 151 2.50 43.75 -46.24
C HIS A 151 1.42 44.85 -46.00
N SER A 152 1.36 45.20 -44.70
CA SER A 152 1.23 46.55 -44.10
C SER A 152 -0.15 47.22 -44.10
N ARG A 153 -0.55 48.08 -43.15
CA ARG A 153 -0.23 48.44 -41.76
C ARG A 153 -1.29 49.52 -41.42
N ASP A 154 -1.78 49.55 -40.17
CA ASP A 154 -2.36 50.74 -39.47
C ASP A 154 -3.74 51.27 -39.99
N ILE A 155 -4.74 51.78 -39.25
CA ILE A 155 -4.87 52.67 -38.07
C ILE A 155 -6.34 52.61 -37.55
N GLU A 156 -6.58 52.71 -36.23
CA GLU A 156 -7.89 52.95 -35.56
C GLU A 156 -8.45 54.36 -35.82
N PRO A 157 -9.75 54.64 -35.60
CA PRO A 157 -10.26 55.04 -34.28
C PRO A 157 -11.56 54.35 -33.84
#